data_AF-A0A6A6M9I7-F1
#
_entry.id   AF-A0A6A6M9I7-F1
#
_cell.length_a   1.000
_cell.length_b   1.000
_cell.length_c   1.000
_cell.angle_alpha   90.00
_cell.angle_beta   90.00
_cell.angle_gamma   90.00
#
_symmetry.space_group_name_H-M   'P 1'
#
loop_
_entity.id
_entity.type
_entity.pdbx_description
1 polymer ?
#
loop_
_entity_poly.entity_id
_entity_poly.type
_entity_poly.pdbx_seq_one_letter_code
_entity_poly.pdbx_strand_id
1 'polypeptide(L)'
;MEITDDPGIGDYSIELNPNGSPQAILYRGTKPFWRSSPWPAKQFVDIRNVSFINNQDEAYVTMDVFDASVIVRVKLDYSGLLMQLTWHESEGKWKKFWSVPDYRCESYGYCGAFGKCDPVVHVRRFECDCLPSVQAWRRVCRVASVKIPDTSEAVWLGLNMSPMDCELECTRNCSCSAYASIGIPEKGTGCLAWYGELMDTTINMEDGNNIYVRVDALELVRNKWNERLLDTINDAYPNDTLVANEGRTSHPDIAFFNLSTIITATNNFSPAKKVGQGGFGLVHEGQLLNGQEVAVKRLSKNSGQGIEEFKNEVMLISKLQHKNLVKLIGCCIQGEEPMLVYEYTNKSLDSFLFDFGLARVFNCDQIQEETDKIVGTLLIIAFNPFLKPLGKNDDDLKASRDTITINQTIQDGSLLISREKNFALGFFSPGSSRYRYLGIWYHKVREQTVVWVANRNHPINGSSGVLSINQYGNLILYSNHSQTIPVWSTNVSVEVTETDTCVAQLLDSGNLILVQEMSKRVVWESFDHPTDTHLPGMKLGLNRKTGIHQFLTSWRSADDPGTGDYSLQVNPKGSPQVILYRGTKRYWRSDPWPLKNYEIR
;
A
#
# COMPACT_ATOMS: atom_id res chain seq x y z
N MET A 1 33.32 -7.38 -17.13
CA MET A 1 34.38 -6.54 -16.56
C MET A 1 33.72 -5.22 -16.29
N GLU A 2 33.36 -4.97 -15.03
CA GLU A 2 32.72 -3.70 -14.64
C GLU A 2 33.74 -2.57 -14.79
N ILE A 3 33.31 -1.49 -15.44
CA ILE A 3 34.10 -0.28 -15.71
C ILE A 3 34.18 0.51 -14.39
N THR A 4 34.96 0.05 -13.42
CA THR A 4 35.18 0.79 -12.17
C THR A 4 36.47 1.61 -12.17
N ASP A 5 37.35 1.37 -13.14
CA ASP A 5 38.72 1.91 -13.16
C ASP A 5 38.93 2.99 -14.23
N ASP A 6 37.89 3.35 -15.00
CA ASP A 6 37.94 4.41 -16.01
C ASP A 6 37.48 5.76 -15.40
N PRO A 7 38.37 6.77 -15.30
CA PRO A 7 38.02 8.11 -14.83
C PRO A 7 37.41 9.00 -15.93
N GLY A 8 37.11 8.46 -17.11
CA GLY A 8 36.45 9.17 -18.20
C GLY A 8 35.07 9.74 -17.84
N ILE A 9 34.57 10.66 -18.67
CA ILE A 9 33.25 11.27 -18.48
C ILE A 9 32.18 10.18 -18.64
N GLY A 10 31.40 9.94 -17.58
CA GLY A 10 30.29 8.98 -17.59
C GLY A 10 28.97 9.57 -18.11
N ASP A 11 27.90 8.76 -18.05
CA ASP A 11 26.58 9.12 -18.58
C ASP A 11 25.76 10.06 -17.68
N TYR A 12 26.19 10.26 -16.44
CA TYR A 12 25.43 11.02 -15.44
C TYR A 12 26.14 12.34 -15.11
N SER A 13 25.39 13.44 -15.15
CA SER A 13 25.84 14.77 -14.74
C SER A 13 24.83 15.41 -13.80
N ILE A 14 25.30 16.23 -12.86
CA ILE A 14 24.44 17.05 -12.01
C ILE A 14 24.79 18.52 -12.21
N GLU A 15 23.77 19.33 -12.48
CA GLU A 15 23.93 20.73 -12.84
C GLU A 15 22.87 21.58 -12.15
N LEU A 16 23.19 22.83 -11.83
CA LEU A 16 22.22 23.80 -11.33
C LEU A 16 21.50 24.43 -12.52
N ASN A 17 20.19 24.19 -12.64
CA ASN A 17 19.35 24.88 -13.61
C ASN A 17 18.91 26.23 -13.03
N PRO A 18 19.28 27.38 -13.64
CA PRO A 18 18.91 28.70 -13.16
C PRO A 18 17.51 29.16 -13.60
N ASN A 19 16.86 28.45 -14.53
CA ASN A 19 15.58 28.88 -15.11
C ASN A 19 14.43 28.76 -14.10
N GLY A 20 13.51 29.73 -14.18
CA GLY A 20 12.38 29.90 -13.27
C GLY A 20 12.81 30.10 -11.82
N SER A 21 12.79 29.04 -11.01
CA SER A 21 13.43 29.05 -9.69
C SER A 21 14.59 28.07 -9.65
N PRO A 22 15.82 28.49 -9.28
CA PRO A 22 17.00 27.64 -9.36
C PRO A 22 16.86 26.30 -8.62
N GLN A 23 17.23 25.21 -9.28
CA GLN A 23 17.19 23.84 -8.74
C GLN A 23 18.29 22.98 -9.35
N ALA A 24 18.84 22.03 -8.58
CA ALA A 24 19.80 21.06 -9.10
C ALA A 24 19.05 19.93 -9.81
N ILE A 25 19.52 19.56 -11.00
CA ILE A 25 18.97 18.46 -11.81
C ILE A 25 20.10 17.48 -12.11
N LEU A 26 19.85 16.22 -11.77
CA LEU A 26 20.69 15.10 -12.15
C LEU A 26 20.15 14.54 -13.47
N TYR A 27 21.02 14.48 -14.48
CA TYR A 27 20.71 13.98 -15.81
C TYR A 27 21.34 12.60 -16.05
N ARG A 28 20.70 11.82 -16.92
CA ARG A 28 21.29 10.69 -17.62
C ARG A 28 21.33 11.02 -19.11
N GLY A 29 22.51 11.38 -19.62
CA GLY A 29 22.64 12.06 -20.91
C GLY A 29 21.91 13.41 -20.87
N THR A 30 20.87 13.57 -21.68
CA THR A 30 20.04 14.79 -21.72
C THR A 30 18.71 14.66 -20.95
N LYS A 31 18.42 13.48 -20.38
CA LYS A 31 17.14 13.23 -19.73
C LYS A 31 17.24 13.50 -18.23
N PRO A 32 16.33 14.29 -17.65
CA PRO A 32 16.29 14.48 -16.20
C PRO A 32 15.99 13.15 -15.52
N PHE A 33 16.76 12.83 -14.48
CA PHE A 33 16.72 11.58 -13.73
C PHE A 33 16.28 11.82 -12.28
N TRP A 34 16.69 12.93 -11.68
CA TRP A 34 16.26 13.41 -10.36
C TRP A 34 16.36 14.94 -10.32
N ARG A 35 15.56 15.60 -9.47
CA ARG A 35 15.74 17.03 -9.19
C ARG A 35 15.64 17.34 -7.69
N SER A 36 16.37 18.36 -7.25
CA SER A 36 16.29 18.91 -5.90
C SER A 36 14.98 19.68 -5.68
N SER A 37 14.77 20.15 -4.45
CA SER A 37 13.81 21.22 -4.22
C SER A 37 14.38 22.53 -4.81
N PRO A 38 13.55 23.41 -5.38
CA PRO A 38 14.01 24.70 -5.88
C PRO A 38 14.22 25.71 -4.76
N TRP A 39 15.07 26.72 -5.00
CA TRP A 39 15.21 27.86 -4.10
C TRP A 39 13.86 28.60 -3.90
N PRO A 40 13.57 29.20 -2.72
CA PRO A 40 14.29 29.15 -1.45
C PRO A 40 13.86 27.98 -0.56
N ALA A 41 13.24 26.94 -1.11
CA ALA A 41 12.81 25.79 -0.30
C ALA A 41 14.04 25.18 0.37
N LYS A 42 14.02 25.10 1.70
CA LYS A 42 15.09 24.47 2.45
C LYS A 42 15.04 22.97 2.17
N GLN A 43 16.18 22.37 1.86
CA GLN A 43 16.35 20.93 2.02
C GLN A 43 16.84 20.71 3.45
N PHE A 44 16.22 19.75 4.14
CA PHE A 44 16.55 19.23 5.47
C PHE A 44 17.84 19.77 6.12
N VAL A 45 17.67 20.44 7.25
CA VAL A 45 18.75 20.74 8.19
C VAL A 45 18.95 19.50 9.07
N ASP A 46 19.89 18.62 8.72
CA ASP A 46 20.46 17.66 9.67
C ASP A 46 21.96 17.89 9.81
N ILE A 47 22.47 17.90 11.04
CA ILE A 47 23.86 18.09 11.53
C ILE A 47 24.84 19.00 10.74
N ARG A 48 24.46 19.70 9.67
CA ARG A 48 25.31 20.44 8.72
C ARG A 48 24.52 21.59 8.08
N ASN A 49 25.19 22.71 7.81
CA ASN A 49 24.63 23.84 7.09
C ASN A 49 24.80 23.63 5.58
N VAL A 50 23.83 22.99 4.92
CA VAL A 50 23.71 23.10 3.46
C VAL A 50 22.99 24.41 3.16
N SER A 51 23.66 25.31 2.46
CA SER A 51 23.14 26.64 2.14
C SER A 51 22.94 26.77 0.64
N PHE A 52 21.72 27.13 0.24
CA PHE A 52 21.42 27.54 -1.14
C PHE A 52 21.52 29.07 -1.21
N ILE A 53 22.56 29.56 -1.88
CA ILE A 53 22.76 30.98 -2.15
C ILE A 53 22.23 31.31 -3.54
N ASN A 54 21.40 32.35 -3.63
CA ASN A 54 20.87 32.89 -4.88
C ASN A 54 20.76 34.41 -4.75
N ASN A 55 21.78 35.12 -5.22
CA ASN A 55 21.87 36.58 -5.17
C ASN A 55 22.05 37.16 -6.59
N GLN A 56 22.42 38.44 -6.70
CA GLN A 56 22.57 39.10 -8.01
C GLN A 56 23.83 38.68 -8.77
N ASP A 57 24.84 38.18 -8.06
CA ASP A 57 26.16 37.86 -8.60
C ASP A 57 26.28 36.35 -8.90
N GLU A 58 25.72 35.49 -8.05
CA GLU A 58 25.91 34.05 -8.11
C GLU A 58 24.74 33.25 -7.52
N ALA A 59 24.56 32.04 -8.04
CA ALA A 59 23.67 31.02 -7.52
C ALA A 59 24.42 29.69 -7.37
N TYR A 60 24.48 29.16 -6.15
CA TYR A 60 25.20 27.93 -5.84
C TYR A 60 24.67 27.26 -4.58
N VAL A 61 25.01 25.98 -4.44
CA VAL A 61 24.78 25.21 -3.22
C VAL A 61 26.13 24.94 -2.58
N THR A 62 26.27 25.29 -1.30
CA THR A 62 27.47 25.01 -0.51
C THR A 62 27.12 24.16 0.70
N MET A 63 28.09 23.41 1.20
CA MET A 63 27.97 22.58 2.39
C MET A 63 29.09 22.96 3.37
N ASP A 64 28.70 23.49 4.53
CA ASP A 64 29.64 23.79 5.61
C ASP A 64 29.69 22.64 6.63
N VAL A 65 30.89 22.35 7.13
CA VAL A 65 31.14 21.34 8.18
C VAL A 65 31.36 22.06 9.51
N PHE A 66 30.55 21.76 10.53
CA PHE A 66 30.69 22.40 11.85
C PHE A 66 31.97 22.02 12.60
N ASP A 67 32.50 20.83 12.33
CA ASP A 67 33.71 20.29 12.97
C ASP A 67 34.68 19.82 11.89
N ALA A 68 35.84 20.48 11.80
CA ALA A 68 36.87 20.18 10.81
C ALA A 68 37.48 18.78 10.94
N SER A 69 37.27 18.09 12.07
CA SER A 69 37.67 16.68 12.22
C SER A 69 36.77 15.71 11.45
N VAL A 70 35.58 16.15 11.03
CA VAL A 70 34.63 15.34 10.26
C VAL A 70 34.95 15.45 8.77
N ILE A 71 35.57 14.40 8.22
CA ILE A 71 35.84 14.33 6.78
C ILE A 71 34.58 13.85 6.06
N VAL A 72 34.02 14.70 5.18
CA VAL A 72 32.80 14.45 4.40
C VAL A 72 33.02 14.84 2.94
N ARG A 73 32.32 14.17 2.01
CA ARG A 73 32.26 14.56 0.60
C ARG A 73 30.92 14.18 -0.03
N VAL A 74 30.51 14.90 -1.06
CA VAL A 74 29.43 14.48 -1.96
C VAL A 74 30.06 13.90 -3.23
N LYS A 75 29.54 12.77 -3.70
CA LYS A 75 30.03 12.06 -4.90
C LYS A 75 28.83 11.62 -5.72
N LEU A 76 28.79 12.01 -6.99
CA LEU A 76 27.98 11.34 -8.00
C LEU A 76 28.74 10.10 -8.50
N ASP A 77 28.17 8.92 -8.34
CA ASP A 77 28.80 7.69 -8.82
C ASP A 77 28.41 7.33 -10.27
N TYR A 78 29.10 6.36 -10.84
CA TYR A 78 28.88 5.88 -12.21
C TYR A 78 27.51 5.25 -12.43
N SER A 79 26.81 4.84 -11.36
CA SER A 79 25.46 4.28 -11.41
C SER A 79 24.37 5.35 -11.42
N GLY A 80 24.75 6.62 -11.29
CA GLY A 80 23.82 7.75 -11.21
C GLY A 80 23.29 7.98 -9.80
N LEU A 81 23.96 7.47 -8.76
CA LEU A 81 23.62 7.80 -7.39
C LEU A 81 24.46 8.98 -6.91
N LEU A 82 23.79 10.08 -6.56
CA LEU A 82 24.41 11.18 -5.82
C LEU A 82 24.40 10.83 -4.34
N MET A 83 25.58 10.74 -3.73
CA MET A 83 25.73 10.28 -2.36
C MET A 83 26.59 11.22 -1.55
N GLN A 84 26.20 11.42 -0.30
CA GLN A 84 27.09 12.02 0.68
C GLN A 84 27.78 10.93 1.50
N LEU A 85 29.11 11.00 1.58
CA LEU A 85 29.98 10.03 2.21
C LEU A 85 30.70 10.69 3.39
N THR A 86 30.71 10.04 4.55
CA THR A 86 31.50 10.45 5.73
C THR A 86 32.60 9.43 5.98
N TRP A 87 33.82 9.89 6.28
CA TRP A 87 34.93 9.02 6.64
C TRP A 87 34.79 8.53 8.08
N HIS A 88 34.89 7.22 8.29
CA HIS A 88 34.90 6.64 9.63
C HIS A 88 36.30 6.10 9.93
N GLU A 89 37.06 6.86 10.73
CA GLU A 89 38.45 6.52 11.09
C GLU A 89 38.58 5.14 11.75
N SER A 90 37.66 4.81 12.67
CA SER A 90 37.67 3.52 13.37
C SER A 90 37.51 2.31 12.46
N GLU A 91 36.95 2.49 11.26
CA GLU A 91 36.71 1.43 10.27
C GLU A 91 37.57 1.59 9.01
N GLY A 92 38.35 2.67 8.89
CA GLY A 92 39.20 2.95 7.73
C GLY A 92 38.43 2.99 6.40
N LYS A 93 37.17 3.45 6.40
CA LYS A 93 36.34 3.47 5.17
C LYS A 93 35.32 4.61 5.14
N TRP A 94 34.91 4.94 3.92
CA TRP A 94 33.78 5.82 3.65
C TRP A 94 32.46 5.11 3.95
N LYS A 95 31.54 5.80 4.63
CA LYS A 95 30.15 5.35 4.80
C LYS A 95 29.19 6.32 4.14
N LYS A 96 28.19 5.78 3.44
CA LYS A 96 27.07 6.54 2.88
C LYS A 96 26.20 7.06 4.01
N PHE A 97 25.92 8.36 3.97
CA PHE A 97 25.01 9.04 4.89
C PHE A 97 23.63 9.17 4.26
N TRP A 98 23.53 9.71 3.03
CA TRP A 98 22.33 9.71 2.20
C TRP A 98 22.70 9.44 0.73
N SER A 99 21.71 9.00 -0.06
CA SER A 99 21.76 8.87 -1.51
C SER A 99 20.51 9.50 -2.13
N VAL A 100 20.61 9.97 -3.37
CA VAL A 100 19.46 10.23 -4.23
C VAL A 100 19.73 9.73 -5.66
N PRO A 101 18.70 9.25 -6.39
CA PRO A 101 17.39 8.87 -5.86
C PRO A 101 17.48 7.60 -4.96
N ASP A 102 16.76 7.58 -3.84
CA ASP A 102 16.74 6.45 -2.87
C ASP A 102 15.41 5.65 -2.92
N TYR A 103 14.33 6.28 -3.38
CA TYR A 103 13.01 5.65 -3.57
C TYR A 103 12.30 6.17 -4.82
N ARG A 104 11.20 5.51 -5.20
CA ARG A 104 10.54 5.71 -6.50
C ARG A 104 10.07 7.14 -6.75
N CYS A 105 9.47 7.78 -5.75
CA CYS A 105 8.99 9.16 -5.85
C CYS A 105 10.10 10.23 -5.99
N GLU A 106 11.37 9.86 -5.86
CA GLU A 106 12.49 10.76 -6.16
C GLU A 106 12.93 10.68 -7.63
N SER A 107 12.54 9.63 -8.35
CA SER A 107 12.78 9.55 -9.79
C SER A 107 11.98 10.64 -10.49
N TYR A 108 12.65 11.41 -11.34
CA TYR A 108 12.03 12.54 -12.00
C TYR A 108 10.79 12.13 -12.78
N GLY A 109 9.66 12.80 -12.48
CA GLY A 109 8.41 12.65 -13.23
C GLY A 109 7.72 11.29 -13.05
N TYR A 110 7.99 10.57 -11.95
CA TYR A 110 7.45 9.22 -11.72
C TYR A 110 5.94 9.09 -11.90
N CYS A 111 5.16 10.10 -11.49
CA CYS A 111 3.69 10.12 -11.62
C CYS A 111 3.16 10.86 -12.86
N GLY A 112 4.05 11.33 -13.75
CA GLY A 112 3.67 12.06 -14.95
C GLY A 112 3.10 13.46 -14.69
N ALA A 113 2.57 14.07 -15.75
CA ALA A 113 1.98 15.40 -15.72
C ALA A 113 0.71 15.44 -14.87
N PHE A 114 0.59 16.50 -14.06
CA PHE A 114 -0.51 16.71 -13.11
C PHE A 114 -0.68 15.59 -12.07
N GLY A 115 0.28 14.66 -11.99
CA GLY A 115 0.36 13.65 -10.94
C GLY A 115 1.18 14.16 -9.76
N LYS A 116 0.85 13.67 -8.57
CA LYS A 116 1.66 13.80 -7.36
C LYS A 116 2.05 12.43 -6.85
N CYS A 117 3.30 12.29 -6.41
CA CYS A 117 3.78 11.07 -5.78
C CYS A 117 3.64 11.17 -4.25
N ASP A 118 3.01 10.18 -3.62
CA ASP A 118 2.94 10.03 -2.18
C ASP A 118 3.91 8.93 -1.72
N PRO A 119 5.03 9.27 -1.05
CA PRO A 119 5.96 8.28 -0.53
C PRO A 119 5.37 7.48 0.66
N VAL A 120 4.29 7.96 1.28
CA VAL A 120 3.62 7.32 2.43
C VAL A 120 2.46 6.46 1.92
N VAL A 121 2.80 5.32 1.32
CA VAL A 121 1.81 4.34 0.85
C VAL A 121 1.00 3.80 2.02
N HIS A 122 -0.26 4.23 2.14
CA HIS A 122 -1.24 3.54 2.96
C HIS A 122 -1.66 2.27 2.21
N VAL A 123 -1.92 1.17 2.94
CA VAL A 123 -2.09 -0.24 2.47
C VAL A 123 -3.18 -0.46 1.39
N ARG A 124 -3.79 0.58 0.81
CA ARG A 124 -4.80 0.52 -0.27
C ARG A 124 -4.71 1.64 -1.33
N ARG A 125 -3.65 2.46 -1.37
CA ARG A 125 -3.48 3.54 -2.38
C ARG A 125 -2.27 3.31 -3.28
N PHE A 126 -2.36 3.79 -4.52
CA PHE A 126 -1.21 3.86 -5.43
C PHE A 126 -0.29 4.99 -5.00
N GLU A 127 1.01 4.84 -5.27
CA GLU A 127 2.03 5.88 -5.02
C GLU A 127 1.72 7.16 -5.80
N CYS A 128 1.01 7.05 -6.93
CA CYS A 128 0.63 8.19 -7.76
C CYS A 128 -0.85 8.51 -7.62
N ASP A 129 -1.12 9.74 -7.22
CA ASP A 129 -2.45 10.34 -7.21
C ASP A 129 -2.48 11.51 -8.20
N CYS A 130 -3.65 11.82 -8.77
CA CYS A 130 -3.82 13.08 -9.47
C CYS A 130 -3.73 14.25 -8.48
N LEU A 131 -3.15 15.38 -8.90
CA LEU A 131 -3.30 16.63 -8.17
C LEU A 131 -4.79 16.91 -8.00
N PRO A 132 -5.23 17.26 -6.77
CA PRO A 132 -6.65 17.32 -6.47
C PRO A 132 -7.36 18.37 -7.32
N SER A 133 -8.49 17.96 -7.90
CA SER A 133 -9.52 18.88 -8.41
C SER A 133 -10.56 19.24 -7.34
N VAL A 134 -10.30 18.87 -6.08
CA VAL A 134 -11.29 18.96 -5.01
C VAL A 134 -10.69 19.61 -3.76
N GLN A 135 -10.85 20.92 -3.65
CA GLN A 135 -11.26 21.62 -2.43
C GLN A 135 -11.67 23.07 -2.74
N ALA A 136 -12.93 23.36 -2.42
CA ALA A 136 -13.46 24.63 -1.91
C ALA A 136 -13.62 25.85 -2.85
N TRP A 137 -14.89 26.15 -3.21
CA TRP A 137 -15.50 27.48 -3.41
C TRP A 137 -14.86 28.50 -4.39
N ARG A 138 -13.68 28.23 -4.94
CA ARG A 138 -12.89 29.08 -5.84
C ARG A 138 -12.39 28.24 -7.03
N ARG A 139 -12.04 28.88 -8.16
CA ARG A 139 -11.50 28.23 -9.39
C ARG A 139 -10.09 27.65 -9.22
N VAL A 140 -9.69 27.37 -7.98
CA VAL A 140 -8.33 27.05 -7.57
C VAL A 140 -8.41 26.05 -6.42
N CYS A 141 -7.65 24.96 -6.51
CA CYS A 141 -7.56 23.92 -5.49
C CYS A 141 -6.19 23.98 -4.80
N ARG A 142 -6.19 23.99 -3.47
CA ARG A 142 -4.96 23.96 -2.66
C ARG A 142 -4.46 22.53 -2.54
N VAL A 143 -3.19 22.32 -2.84
CA VAL A 143 -2.43 21.09 -2.58
C VAL A 143 -1.37 21.43 -1.54
N ALA A 144 -1.52 20.87 -0.35
CA ALA A 144 -0.68 21.19 0.78
C ALA A 144 0.60 20.34 0.81
N SER A 145 1.67 20.93 1.35
CA SER A 145 2.88 20.22 1.73
C SER A 145 3.47 19.36 0.60
N VAL A 146 3.81 20.01 -0.51
CA VAL A 146 4.45 19.35 -1.66
C VAL A 146 5.84 19.92 -1.94
N LYS A 147 6.73 19.07 -2.43
CA LYS A 147 7.80 19.49 -3.33
C LYS A 147 7.10 20.05 -4.57
N ILE A 148 7.13 21.38 -4.71
CA ILE A 148 6.46 22.07 -5.82
C ILE A 148 6.93 21.51 -7.16
N PRO A 149 6.11 21.57 -8.23
CA PRO A 149 6.45 21.04 -9.53
C PRO A 149 7.77 21.59 -10.05
N ASP A 150 8.32 20.93 -11.06
CA ASP A 150 9.49 21.40 -11.80
C ASP A 150 9.37 22.90 -12.13
N THR A 151 10.35 23.69 -11.68
CA THR A 151 10.36 25.14 -11.84
C THR A 151 11.07 25.63 -13.09
N SER A 152 11.57 24.74 -13.95
CA SER A 152 12.34 25.11 -15.15
C SER A 152 11.55 26.04 -16.09
N GLU A 153 10.22 25.87 -16.15
CA GLU A 153 9.28 26.68 -16.94
C GLU A 153 8.37 27.57 -16.07
N ALA A 154 8.65 27.67 -14.77
CA ALA A 154 7.88 28.51 -13.85
C ALA A 154 8.34 29.97 -13.92
N VAL A 155 7.43 30.91 -13.65
CA VAL A 155 7.70 32.35 -13.74
C VAL A 155 7.41 33.03 -12.40
N TRP A 156 8.38 33.81 -11.91
CA TRP A 156 8.16 34.70 -10.77
C TRP A 156 7.33 35.92 -11.23
N LEU A 157 6.07 36.00 -10.81
CA LEU A 157 5.20 37.15 -11.07
C LEU A 157 5.59 38.37 -10.21
N GLY A 158 6.21 38.12 -9.06
CA GLY A 158 6.79 39.14 -8.20
C GLY A 158 7.50 38.49 -7.01
N LEU A 159 8.59 39.09 -6.56
CA LEU A 159 9.36 38.62 -5.39
C LEU A 159 8.83 39.16 -4.05
N ASN A 160 7.88 40.10 -4.11
CA ASN A 160 7.17 40.66 -2.96
C ASN A 160 5.72 40.97 -3.38
N MET A 161 4.88 39.93 -3.39
CA MET A 161 3.49 39.94 -3.82
C MET A 161 2.63 39.23 -2.79
N SER A 162 1.45 39.79 -2.49
CA SER A 162 0.54 39.16 -1.54
C SER A 162 -0.03 37.84 -2.13
N PRO A 163 -0.37 36.85 -1.29
CA PRO A 163 -1.02 35.63 -1.78
C PRO A 163 -2.33 35.89 -2.53
N MET A 164 -3.05 36.96 -2.18
CA MET A 164 -4.29 37.35 -2.87
C MET A 164 -4.03 37.91 -4.27
N ASP A 165 -3.01 38.75 -4.43
CA ASP A 165 -2.64 39.29 -5.74
C ASP A 165 -2.09 38.18 -6.65
N CYS A 166 -1.34 37.24 -6.08
CA CYS A 166 -0.83 36.07 -6.78
C CYS A 166 -1.97 35.21 -7.35
N GLU A 167 -3.03 34.97 -6.55
CA GLU A 167 -4.25 34.30 -7.00
C GLU A 167 -4.95 35.09 -8.10
N LEU A 168 -5.07 36.41 -7.95
CA LEU A 168 -5.75 37.28 -8.92
C LEU A 168 -5.04 37.28 -10.27
N GLU A 169 -3.71 37.38 -10.30
CA GLU A 169 -2.92 37.37 -11.53
C GLU A 169 -3.00 36.02 -12.25
N CYS A 170 -2.86 34.91 -11.53
CA CYS A 170 -3.01 33.58 -12.12
C CYS A 170 -4.44 33.33 -12.64
N THR A 171 -5.47 33.74 -11.89
CA THR A 171 -6.87 33.52 -12.31
C THR A 171 -7.28 34.39 -13.50
N ARG A 172 -6.71 35.59 -13.64
CA ARG A 172 -6.89 36.46 -14.83
C ARG A 172 -6.25 35.90 -16.09
N ASN A 173 -5.11 35.21 -15.96
CA ASN A 173 -4.43 34.61 -17.11
C ASN A 173 -4.95 33.19 -17.40
N CYS A 174 -5.74 33.03 -18.47
CA CYS A 174 -6.35 31.74 -18.83
C CYS A 174 -5.36 30.59 -19.06
N SER A 175 -4.09 30.90 -19.34
CA SER A 175 -3.04 29.88 -19.51
C SER A 175 -2.41 29.44 -18.20
N CYS A 176 -2.70 30.10 -17.06
CA CYS A 176 -2.10 29.73 -15.78
C CYS A 176 -2.65 28.39 -15.29
N SER A 177 -1.76 27.41 -15.10
CA SER A 177 -2.10 26.08 -14.58
C SER A 177 -2.06 26.04 -13.05
N ALA A 178 -1.12 26.74 -12.43
CA ALA A 178 -0.99 26.78 -10.97
C ALA A 178 -0.13 27.96 -10.50
N TYR A 179 -0.18 28.25 -9.20
CA TYR A 179 0.73 29.19 -8.54
C TYR A 179 1.09 28.72 -7.13
N ALA A 180 2.17 29.27 -6.58
CA ALA A 180 2.58 29.09 -5.20
C ALA A 180 3.04 30.44 -4.63
N SER A 181 2.67 30.69 -3.37
CA SER A 181 3.18 31.84 -2.60
C SER A 181 4.29 31.33 -1.68
N ILE A 182 5.52 31.77 -1.94
CA ILE A 182 6.72 31.23 -1.31
C ILE A 182 7.40 32.34 -0.49
N GLY A 183 7.69 32.05 0.79
CA GLY A 183 8.42 32.97 1.65
C GLY A 183 9.89 33.07 1.22
N ILE A 184 10.36 34.28 0.95
CA ILE A 184 11.74 34.58 0.58
C ILE A 184 12.40 35.31 1.76
N PRO A 185 13.49 34.78 2.33
CA PRO A 185 14.23 35.45 3.40
C PRO A 185 14.54 36.90 3.04
N GLU A 186 14.23 37.83 3.95
CA GLU A 186 14.49 39.28 3.81
C GLU A 186 13.77 40.01 2.66
N LYS A 187 13.09 39.30 1.75
CA LYS A 187 12.42 39.87 0.58
C LYS A 187 10.88 39.80 0.62
N GLY A 188 10.31 39.09 1.59
CA GLY A 188 8.85 38.98 1.77
C GLY A 188 8.29 37.69 1.18
N THR A 189 7.12 37.74 0.56
CA THR A 189 6.47 36.59 -0.07
C THR A 189 6.52 36.76 -1.58
N GLY A 190 7.15 35.84 -2.30
CA GLY A 190 7.13 35.82 -3.76
C GLY A 190 5.97 34.99 -4.31
N CYS A 191 5.57 35.28 -5.55
CA CYS A 191 4.57 34.56 -6.31
C CYS A 191 5.23 33.84 -7.50
N LEU A 192 5.19 32.51 -7.49
CA LEU A 192 5.70 31.66 -8.57
C LEU A 192 4.51 31.00 -9.29
N ALA A 193 4.45 31.10 -10.62
CA ALA A 193 3.35 30.60 -11.42
C ALA A 193 3.80 29.66 -12.54
N TRP A 194 2.92 28.74 -12.94
CA TRP A 194 3.12 27.78 -14.02
C TRP A 194 2.04 27.97 -15.10
N TYR A 195 2.43 27.84 -16.37
CA TYR A 195 1.54 28.02 -17.53
C TYR A 195 1.38 26.76 -18.41
N GLY A 196 1.85 25.62 -17.93
CA GLY A 196 1.86 24.36 -18.68
C GLY A 196 1.62 23.16 -17.77
N GLU A 197 2.19 22.03 -18.14
CA GLU A 197 2.10 20.80 -17.36
C GLU A 197 2.84 20.94 -16.02
N LEU A 198 2.24 20.39 -14.96
CA LEU A 198 2.88 20.34 -13.64
C LEU A 198 3.59 18.99 -13.51
N MET A 199 4.92 19.02 -13.55
CA MET A 199 5.75 17.81 -13.54
C MET A 199 6.45 17.59 -12.21
N ASP A 200 6.69 16.32 -11.87
CA ASP A 200 7.49 15.88 -10.72
C ASP A 200 7.02 16.40 -9.36
N THR A 201 5.71 16.50 -9.13
CA THR A 201 5.20 16.92 -7.81
C THR A 201 5.25 15.74 -6.84
N THR A 202 5.76 15.96 -5.62
CA THR A 202 5.85 14.91 -4.60
C THR A 202 5.34 15.44 -3.27
N ILE A 203 4.58 14.65 -2.51
CA ILE A 203 4.16 15.01 -1.16
C ILE A 203 5.41 15.07 -0.27
N ASN A 204 5.59 16.21 0.40
CA ASN A 204 6.69 16.48 1.30
C ASN A 204 6.13 17.13 2.56
N MET A 205 5.94 16.34 3.61
CA MET A 205 5.27 16.77 4.84
C MET A 205 6.14 17.67 5.74
N GLU A 206 7.45 17.69 5.52
CA GLU A 206 8.42 18.30 6.43
C GLU A 206 8.77 19.74 6.02
N ASP A 207 8.98 19.99 4.72
CA ASP A 207 9.35 21.32 4.18
C ASP A 207 8.55 21.69 2.90
N GLY A 208 7.45 20.98 2.63
CA GLY A 208 6.65 21.20 1.43
C GLY A 208 5.95 22.56 1.42
N ASN A 209 5.89 23.17 0.24
CA ASN A 209 5.10 24.39 0.04
C ASN A 209 3.68 24.04 -0.38
N ASN A 210 2.76 24.99 -0.20
CA ASN A 210 1.42 24.88 -0.77
C ASN A 210 1.45 25.33 -2.23
N ILE A 211 0.91 24.51 -3.12
CA ILE A 211 0.61 24.89 -4.51
C ILE A 211 -0.90 25.01 -4.69
N TYR A 212 -1.30 25.92 -5.57
CA TYR A 212 -2.67 26.25 -5.87
C TYR A 212 -2.91 25.98 -7.35
N VAL A 213 -3.62 24.91 -7.67
CA VAL A 213 -3.85 24.43 -9.04
C VAL A 213 -5.18 25.00 -9.56
N ARG A 214 -5.15 25.62 -10.73
CA ARG A 214 -6.36 26.15 -11.38
C ARG A 214 -7.22 25.00 -11.89
N VAL A 215 -8.53 25.07 -11.67
CA VAL A 215 -9.49 24.03 -12.05
C VAL A 215 -10.66 24.61 -12.85
N ASP A 216 -11.26 23.79 -13.72
CA ASP A 216 -12.41 24.20 -14.52
C ASP A 216 -13.69 24.33 -13.67
N ALA A 217 -14.49 25.37 -13.94
CA ALA A 217 -15.73 25.62 -13.21
C ALA A 217 -16.80 24.52 -13.45
N LEU A 218 -16.85 23.90 -14.62
CA LEU A 218 -17.71 22.76 -14.93
C LEU A 218 -17.25 21.50 -14.20
N GLU A 219 -15.95 21.30 -14.03
CA GLU A 219 -15.44 20.17 -13.24
C GLU A 219 -15.83 20.32 -11.76
N LEU A 220 -15.73 21.53 -11.22
CA LEU A 220 -16.23 21.85 -9.87
C LEU A 220 -17.73 21.57 -9.72
N VAL A 221 -18.54 21.92 -10.74
CA VAL A 221 -19.98 21.64 -10.75
C VAL A 221 -20.24 20.13 -10.81
N ARG A 222 -19.55 19.39 -11.70
CA ARG A 222 -19.68 17.94 -11.85
C ARG A 222 -19.31 17.19 -10.57
N ASN A 223 -18.25 17.62 -9.89
CA ASN A 223 -17.84 17.04 -8.61
C ASN A 223 -18.90 17.25 -7.51
N LYS A 224 -19.51 18.44 -7.47
CA LYS A 224 -20.64 18.72 -6.56
C LYS A 224 -21.87 17.84 -6.87
N TRP A 225 -22.11 17.52 -8.13
CA TRP A 225 -23.15 16.57 -8.52
C TRP A 225 -22.81 15.13 -8.13
N ASN A 226 -21.54 14.72 -8.23
CA ASN A 226 -21.08 13.40 -7.80
C ASN A 226 -21.23 13.20 -6.28
N GLU A 227 -20.91 14.21 -5.47
CA GLU A 227 -21.15 14.17 -4.01
C GLU A 227 -22.64 14.02 -3.70
N ARG A 228 -23.50 14.85 -4.32
CA ARG A 228 -24.96 14.76 -4.16
C ARG A 228 -25.53 13.43 -4.63
N LEU A 229 -24.97 12.86 -5.70
CA LEU A 229 -25.34 11.55 -6.24
C LEU A 229 -25.00 10.45 -5.23
N LEU A 230 -23.81 10.49 -4.63
CA LEU A 230 -23.43 9.56 -3.57
C LEU A 230 -24.32 9.70 -2.34
N ASP A 231 -24.63 10.92 -1.90
CA ASP A 231 -25.55 11.17 -0.80
C ASP A 231 -26.94 10.59 -1.10
N THR A 232 -27.46 10.81 -2.31
CA THR A 232 -28.75 10.24 -2.75
C THR A 232 -28.74 8.70 -2.73
N ILE A 233 -27.65 8.07 -3.19
CA ILE A 233 -27.48 6.61 -3.17
C ILE A 233 -27.35 6.10 -1.73
N ASN A 234 -26.64 6.84 -0.87
CA ASN A 234 -26.45 6.50 0.54
C ASN A 234 -27.75 6.63 1.34
N ASP A 235 -28.58 7.63 1.04
CA ASP A 235 -29.88 7.88 1.67
C ASP A 235 -30.95 6.88 1.24
N ALA A 236 -30.86 6.32 0.04
CA ALA A 236 -31.80 5.34 -0.49
C ALA A 236 -31.67 3.93 0.13
N TYR A 237 -30.52 3.61 0.74
CA TYR A 237 -30.17 2.25 1.20
C TYR A 237 -30.02 1.99 2.72
N PRO A 238 -30.44 2.86 3.67
CA PRO A 238 -30.58 2.44 5.08
C PRO A 238 -32.02 2.10 5.49
N ASN A 239 -33.05 2.56 4.76
CA ASN A 239 -34.46 2.40 5.13
C ASN A 239 -35.33 2.18 3.89
N ASP A 240 -35.98 1.01 3.80
CA ASP A 240 -36.83 0.48 2.71
C ASP A 240 -38.05 1.33 2.26
N THR A 241 -38.04 2.65 2.40
CA THR A 241 -39.16 3.48 1.96
C THR A 241 -38.71 4.90 1.62
N LEU A 242 -38.56 5.23 0.33
CA LEU A 242 -38.93 6.54 -0.19
C LEU A 242 -39.21 6.49 -1.70
N VAL A 243 -40.35 7.07 -2.08
CA VAL A 243 -40.72 7.43 -3.45
C VAL A 243 -39.73 8.50 -3.95
N ALA A 244 -39.14 8.28 -5.12
CA ALA A 244 -38.34 9.29 -5.79
C ALA A 244 -39.19 10.54 -6.03
N ASN A 245 -38.89 11.64 -5.33
CA ASN A 245 -39.46 12.94 -5.67
C ASN A 245 -38.81 13.42 -6.98
N GLU A 246 -39.60 13.41 -8.05
CA GLU A 246 -39.21 13.96 -9.36
C GLU A 246 -38.80 15.42 -9.21
N GLY A 247 -37.55 15.74 -9.58
CA GLY A 247 -37.08 17.12 -9.78
C GLY A 247 -35.80 17.55 -9.06
N ARG A 248 -35.13 16.71 -8.24
CA ARG A 248 -33.93 17.15 -7.48
C ARG A 248 -32.57 16.56 -7.88
N THR A 249 -32.51 15.60 -8.81
CA THR A 249 -31.26 14.90 -9.15
C THR A 249 -31.02 14.83 -10.66
N SER A 250 -30.74 15.98 -11.29
CA SER A 250 -30.21 16.00 -12.67
C SER A 250 -28.67 15.97 -12.63
N HIS A 251 -28.06 14.79 -12.71
CA HIS A 251 -26.63 14.74 -13.06
C HIS A 251 -26.51 15.15 -14.55
N PRO A 252 -25.59 16.06 -14.93
CA PRO A 252 -25.53 16.59 -16.30
C PRO A 252 -25.28 15.50 -17.37
N ASP A 253 -24.62 14.40 -16.98
CA ASP A 253 -24.21 13.32 -17.89
C ASP A 253 -24.91 11.97 -17.66
N ILE A 254 -25.72 11.83 -16.60
CA ILE A 254 -26.32 10.54 -16.20
C ILE A 254 -27.82 10.73 -15.96
N ALA A 255 -28.63 9.96 -16.67
CA ALA A 255 -30.08 9.92 -16.46
C ALA A 255 -30.46 8.98 -15.31
N PHE A 256 -31.46 9.37 -14.51
CA PHE A 256 -32.10 8.48 -13.55
C PHE A 256 -33.38 7.92 -14.16
N PHE A 257 -33.48 6.60 -14.24
CA PHE A 257 -34.64 5.93 -14.78
C PHE A 257 -35.53 5.39 -13.66
N ASN A 258 -36.85 5.51 -13.85
CA ASN A 258 -37.83 4.86 -13.00
C ASN A 258 -37.84 3.35 -13.27
N LEU A 259 -38.14 2.56 -12.23
CA LEU A 259 -38.22 1.10 -12.35
C LEU A 259 -39.24 0.67 -13.41
N SER A 260 -40.39 1.37 -13.48
CA SER A 260 -41.42 1.11 -14.49
C SER A 260 -40.93 1.30 -15.93
N THR A 261 -40.09 2.32 -16.15
CA THR A 261 -39.46 2.58 -17.46
C THR A 261 -38.54 1.44 -17.85
N ILE A 262 -37.71 0.95 -16.92
CA ILE A 262 -36.78 -0.15 -17.17
C ILE A 262 -37.51 -1.48 -17.37
N ILE A 263 -38.55 -1.76 -16.58
CA ILE A 263 -39.40 -2.95 -16.74
C ILE A 263 -40.06 -2.93 -18.12
N THR A 264 -40.61 -1.79 -18.54
CA THR A 264 -41.24 -1.66 -19.87
C THR A 264 -40.21 -1.84 -20.98
N ALA A 265 -39.05 -1.18 -20.85
CA ALA A 265 -37.99 -1.23 -21.85
C ALA A 265 -37.43 -2.65 -22.05
N THR A 266 -37.33 -3.44 -20.98
CA THR A 266 -36.78 -4.81 -21.00
C THR A 266 -37.85 -5.90 -21.19
N ASN A 267 -39.11 -5.52 -21.42
CA ASN A 267 -40.26 -6.42 -21.46
C ASN A 267 -40.32 -7.34 -20.22
N ASN A 268 -40.31 -6.70 -19.04
CA ASN A 268 -40.27 -7.34 -17.73
C ASN A 268 -39.10 -8.31 -17.55
N PHE A 269 -37.89 -7.88 -17.96
CA PHE A 269 -36.66 -8.68 -17.93
C PHE A 269 -36.86 -10.05 -18.60
N SER A 270 -37.47 -10.05 -19.79
CA SER A 270 -37.76 -11.29 -20.51
C SER A 270 -36.49 -12.11 -20.72
N PRO A 271 -36.50 -13.43 -20.42
CA PRO A 271 -35.36 -14.31 -20.69
C PRO A 271 -34.94 -14.31 -22.17
N ALA A 272 -35.86 -14.03 -23.09
CA ALA A 272 -35.60 -13.92 -24.52
C ALA A 272 -34.76 -12.69 -24.91
N LYS A 273 -34.65 -11.70 -24.02
CA LYS A 273 -33.88 -10.47 -24.18
C LYS A 273 -32.60 -10.46 -23.33
N LYS A 274 -32.19 -11.62 -22.79
CA LYS A 274 -30.94 -11.75 -22.04
C LYS A 274 -29.74 -11.69 -23.01
N VAL A 275 -28.82 -10.76 -22.74
CA VAL A 275 -27.60 -10.55 -23.53
C VAL A 275 -26.41 -11.29 -22.93
N GLY A 276 -26.36 -11.40 -21.60
CA GLY A 276 -25.26 -12.08 -20.92
C GLY A 276 -25.44 -12.21 -19.40
N GLN A 277 -24.61 -13.04 -18.78
CA GLN A 277 -24.56 -13.23 -17.33
C GLN A 277 -23.11 -13.43 -16.89
N GLY A 278 -22.70 -12.76 -15.81
CA GLY A 278 -21.38 -12.92 -15.21
C GLY A 278 -21.43 -12.87 -13.68
N GLY A 279 -20.26 -12.83 -13.05
CA GLY A 279 -20.13 -12.77 -11.58
C GLY A 279 -20.72 -11.50 -10.94
N PHE A 280 -21.03 -10.49 -11.75
CA PHE A 280 -21.50 -9.17 -11.33
C PHE A 280 -22.95 -8.88 -11.74
N GLY A 281 -23.69 -9.89 -12.22
CA GLY A 281 -25.12 -9.75 -12.51
C GLY A 281 -25.56 -10.17 -13.92
N LEU A 282 -26.83 -9.89 -14.21
CA LEU A 282 -27.51 -10.22 -15.47
C LEU A 282 -27.65 -8.98 -16.35
N VAL A 283 -27.41 -9.12 -17.65
CA VAL A 283 -27.59 -8.04 -18.63
C VAL A 283 -28.72 -8.37 -19.59
N HIS A 284 -29.68 -7.46 -19.71
CA HIS A 284 -30.81 -7.56 -20.63
C HIS A 284 -30.76 -6.44 -21.67
N GLU A 285 -31.11 -6.78 -22.90
CA GLU A 285 -31.41 -5.81 -23.94
C GLU A 285 -32.76 -5.17 -23.66
N GLY A 286 -32.83 -3.86 -23.79
CA GLY A 286 -34.08 -3.13 -23.73
C GLY A 286 -34.14 -2.02 -24.76
N GLN A 287 -35.33 -1.50 -24.99
CA GLN A 287 -35.55 -0.33 -25.83
C GLN A 287 -36.32 0.73 -25.04
N LEU A 288 -35.71 1.90 -24.88
CA LEU A 288 -36.36 3.04 -24.23
C LEU A 288 -37.49 3.58 -25.13
N LEU A 289 -38.42 4.34 -24.54
CA LEU A 289 -39.58 4.91 -25.26
C LEU A 289 -39.21 5.83 -26.44
N ASN A 290 -38.01 6.40 -26.41
CA ASN A 290 -37.45 7.22 -27.49
C ASN A 290 -36.83 6.38 -28.63
N GLY A 291 -36.96 5.05 -28.58
CA GLY A 291 -36.40 4.11 -29.56
C GLY A 291 -34.93 3.74 -29.33
N GLN A 292 -34.27 4.33 -28.33
CA GLN A 292 -32.87 4.04 -28.03
C GLN A 292 -32.69 2.64 -27.44
N GLU A 293 -31.85 1.84 -28.06
CA GLU A 293 -31.47 0.51 -27.57
C GLU A 293 -30.47 0.65 -26.41
N VAL A 294 -30.72 -0.10 -25.34
CA VAL A 294 -29.93 -0.05 -24.11
C VAL A 294 -29.62 -1.45 -23.59
N ALA A 295 -28.50 -1.56 -22.88
CA ALA A 295 -28.15 -2.73 -22.09
C ALA A 295 -28.37 -2.42 -20.60
N VAL A 296 -29.24 -3.19 -19.96
CA VAL A 296 -29.61 -3.03 -18.54
C VAL A 296 -28.92 -4.11 -17.73
N LYS A 297 -27.93 -3.70 -16.92
CA LYS A 297 -27.20 -4.56 -15.99
C LYS A 297 -27.87 -4.52 -14.62
N ARG A 298 -28.38 -5.66 -14.18
CA ARG A 298 -29.04 -5.86 -12.87
C ARG A 298 -28.05 -6.49 -11.90
N LEU A 299 -27.73 -5.76 -10.83
CA LEU A 299 -26.72 -6.17 -9.83
C LEU A 299 -27.34 -7.10 -8.78
N SER A 300 -26.62 -8.15 -8.40
CA SER A 300 -27.12 -9.20 -7.49
C SER A 300 -27.06 -8.79 -6.01
N LYS A 301 -28.13 -9.09 -5.24
CA LYS A 301 -28.22 -8.90 -3.79
C LYS A 301 -27.23 -9.71 -2.95
N ASN A 302 -26.77 -10.85 -3.43
CA ASN A 302 -26.05 -11.84 -2.59
C ASN A 302 -24.57 -11.52 -2.36
N SER A 303 -24.11 -10.37 -2.84
CA SER A 303 -22.75 -9.88 -2.60
C SER A 303 -22.85 -8.59 -1.79
N GLY A 304 -22.23 -8.53 -0.61
CA GLY A 304 -22.01 -7.25 0.08
C GLY A 304 -21.22 -6.23 -0.76
N GLN A 305 -20.73 -6.68 -1.92
CA GLN A 305 -19.95 -5.96 -2.93
C GLN A 305 -20.81 -5.16 -3.92
N GLY A 306 -22.06 -5.58 -4.20
CA GLY A 306 -22.84 -5.04 -5.33
C GLY A 306 -23.16 -3.55 -5.25
N ILE A 307 -23.35 -2.99 -4.05
CA ILE A 307 -23.60 -1.54 -3.87
C ILE A 307 -22.32 -0.70 -3.96
N GLU A 308 -21.18 -1.24 -3.51
CA GLU A 308 -19.88 -0.58 -3.60
C GLU A 308 -19.39 -0.58 -5.05
N GLU A 309 -19.61 -1.69 -5.77
CA GLU A 309 -19.40 -1.80 -7.21
C GLU A 309 -20.31 -0.85 -8.00
N PHE A 310 -21.60 -0.75 -7.64
CA PHE A 310 -22.50 0.23 -8.24
C PHE A 310 -21.98 1.66 -8.07
N LYS A 311 -21.59 2.04 -6.85
CA LYS A 311 -21.02 3.37 -6.56
C LYS A 311 -19.74 3.60 -7.37
N ASN A 312 -18.86 2.62 -7.44
CA ASN A 312 -17.61 2.73 -8.20
C ASN A 312 -17.87 2.85 -9.70
N GLU A 313 -18.74 2.03 -10.29
CA GLU A 313 -19.08 2.10 -11.72
C GLU A 313 -19.74 3.43 -12.07
N VAL A 314 -20.68 3.90 -11.25
CA VAL A 314 -21.32 5.22 -11.44
C VAL A 314 -20.30 6.36 -11.29
N MET A 315 -19.40 6.31 -10.31
CA MET A 315 -18.39 7.37 -10.09
C MET A 315 -17.28 7.39 -11.15
N LEU A 316 -16.84 6.23 -11.63
CA LEU A 316 -15.72 6.12 -12.57
C LEU A 316 -16.18 6.30 -14.01
N ILE A 317 -17.22 5.58 -14.43
CA ILE A 317 -17.68 5.60 -15.82
C ILE A 317 -18.39 6.91 -16.16
N SER A 318 -19.02 7.56 -15.17
CA SER A 318 -19.55 8.92 -15.37
C SER A 318 -18.48 9.91 -15.81
N LYS A 319 -17.22 9.73 -15.38
CA LYS A 319 -16.08 10.59 -15.71
C LYS A 319 -15.35 10.16 -16.99
N LEU A 320 -15.53 8.91 -17.44
CA LEU A 320 -14.82 8.32 -18.58
C LEU A 320 -15.71 8.31 -19.83
N GLN A 321 -15.58 9.34 -20.67
CA GLN A 321 -16.16 9.35 -22.01
C GLN A 321 -15.05 9.15 -23.04
N HIS A 322 -14.99 7.97 -23.65
CA HIS A 322 -14.00 7.65 -24.68
C HIS A 322 -14.65 6.83 -25.79
N LYS A 323 -14.23 7.04 -27.04
CA LYS A 323 -14.76 6.36 -28.24
C LYS A 323 -14.72 4.82 -28.22
N ASN A 324 -13.92 4.24 -27.32
CA ASN A 324 -13.75 2.79 -27.18
C ASN A 324 -14.30 2.25 -25.84
N LEU A 325 -15.04 3.06 -25.07
CA LEU A 325 -15.70 2.65 -23.84
C LEU A 325 -17.21 2.78 -24.01
N VAL A 326 -17.94 1.75 -23.59
CA VAL A 326 -19.41 1.75 -23.62
C VAL A 326 -19.93 2.82 -22.68
N LYS A 327 -20.66 3.79 -23.22
CA LYS A 327 -21.19 4.92 -22.47
C LYS A 327 -22.24 4.47 -21.46
N LEU A 328 -22.06 4.86 -20.21
CA LEU A 328 -23.13 4.80 -19.20
C LEU A 328 -24.14 5.91 -19.50
N ILE A 329 -25.39 5.52 -19.77
CA ILE A 329 -26.49 6.44 -20.06
C ILE A 329 -27.16 6.88 -18.75
N GLY A 330 -27.31 5.94 -17.82
CA GLY A 330 -28.08 6.18 -16.62
C GLY A 330 -28.06 5.05 -15.60
N CYS A 331 -28.79 5.24 -14.52
CA CYS A 331 -29.01 4.21 -13.52
C CYS A 331 -30.46 4.24 -13.00
N CYS A 332 -30.90 3.12 -12.45
CA CYS A 332 -32.14 3.00 -11.70
C CYS A 332 -31.79 2.56 -10.28
N ILE A 333 -32.15 3.39 -9.31
CA ILE A 333 -31.98 3.14 -7.88
C ILE A 333 -33.30 2.81 -7.18
N GLN A 334 -34.38 2.63 -7.96
CA GLN A 334 -35.70 2.29 -7.44
C GLN A 334 -35.88 0.77 -7.35
N GLY A 335 -36.47 0.33 -6.24
CA GLY A 335 -36.74 -1.07 -5.96
C GLY A 335 -35.60 -1.74 -5.20
N GLU A 336 -35.66 -3.05 -5.16
CA GLU A 336 -34.81 -3.88 -4.30
C GLU A 336 -33.37 -4.05 -4.80
N GLU A 337 -33.11 -3.78 -6.08
CA GLU A 337 -31.80 -4.02 -6.73
C GLU A 337 -31.40 -2.83 -7.62
N PRO A 338 -30.20 -2.27 -7.45
CA PRO A 338 -29.73 -1.18 -8.29
C PRO A 338 -29.39 -1.70 -9.68
N MET A 339 -29.67 -0.87 -10.69
CA MET A 339 -29.47 -1.20 -12.10
C MET A 339 -28.70 -0.11 -12.84
N LEU A 340 -27.85 -0.53 -13.76
CA LEU A 340 -27.07 0.34 -14.63
C LEU A 340 -27.57 0.22 -16.08
N VAL A 341 -27.66 1.35 -16.76
CA VAL A 341 -28.17 1.45 -18.14
C VAL A 341 -27.06 1.97 -19.04
N TYR A 342 -26.62 1.12 -19.96
CA TYR A 342 -25.57 1.41 -20.93
C TYR A 342 -26.15 1.51 -22.34
N GLU A 343 -25.40 2.13 -23.25
CA GLU A 343 -25.69 1.99 -24.68
C GLU A 343 -25.61 0.53 -25.11
N TYR A 344 -26.56 0.08 -25.93
CA TYR A 344 -26.54 -1.27 -26.47
C TYR A 344 -25.48 -1.40 -27.56
N THR A 345 -24.82 -2.56 -27.59
CA THR A 345 -23.91 -2.93 -28.68
C THR A 345 -24.32 -4.31 -29.20
N ASN A 346 -24.33 -4.47 -30.52
CA ASN A 346 -24.93 -5.62 -31.22
C ASN A 346 -24.30 -6.99 -30.90
N LYS A 347 -23.23 -7.06 -30.12
CA LYS A 347 -22.40 -8.24 -29.90
C LYS A 347 -21.62 -8.14 -28.59
N SER A 348 -21.54 -9.24 -27.84
CA SER A 348 -20.67 -9.33 -26.67
C SER A 348 -19.20 -9.34 -27.10
N LEU A 349 -18.30 -8.88 -26.22
CA LEU A 349 -16.87 -8.95 -26.46
C LEU A 349 -16.39 -10.39 -26.70
N ASP A 350 -17.04 -11.36 -26.05
CA ASP A 350 -16.93 -12.80 -26.32
C ASP A 350 -17.07 -13.12 -27.81
N SER A 351 -18.18 -12.67 -28.43
CA SER A 351 -18.40 -12.90 -29.84
C SER A 351 -17.35 -12.21 -30.73
N PHE A 352 -16.82 -11.05 -30.36
CA PHE A 352 -15.75 -10.42 -31.14
C PHE A 352 -14.40 -11.13 -31.00
N LEU A 353 -14.13 -11.78 -29.86
CA LEU A 353 -12.88 -12.49 -29.61
C LEU A 353 -12.84 -13.87 -30.28
N PHE A 354 -13.98 -14.53 -30.50
CA PHE A 354 -14.02 -15.90 -31.03
C PHE A 354 -14.65 -16.07 -32.43
N ASP A 355 -15.21 -15.03 -33.03
CA ASP A 355 -15.85 -15.11 -34.36
C ASP A 355 -14.84 -14.94 -35.53
N PHE A 356 -13.54 -14.76 -35.25
CA PHE A 356 -12.45 -14.82 -36.25
C PHE A 356 -11.24 -15.64 -35.75
N GLY A 357 -11.12 -16.88 -36.21
CA GLY A 357 -9.85 -17.55 -36.57
C GLY A 357 -8.69 -17.69 -35.55
N LEU A 358 -8.80 -17.21 -34.31
CA LEU A 358 -7.71 -17.27 -33.32
C LEU A 358 -7.55 -18.66 -32.67
N ALA A 359 -8.56 -19.53 -32.81
CA ALA A 359 -8.51 -20.93 -32.39
C ALA A 359 -7.51 -21.80 -33.19
N ARG A 360 -6.91 -21.28 -34.27
CA ARG A 360 -5.90 -22.02 -35.06
C ARG A 360 -4.45 -21.80 -34.61
N VAL A 361 -4.17 -20.91 -33.66
CA VAL A 361 -2.80 -20.60 -33.23
C VAL A 361 -2.37 -21.41 -31.99
N PHE A 362 -3.31 -21.97 -31.24
CA PHE A 362 -3.00 -22.80 -30.07
C PHE A 362 -3.33 -24.27 -30.35
N ASN A 363 -2.28 -25.03 -30.65
CA ASN A 363 -2.35 -26.48 -30.78
C ASN A 363 -2.16 -27.09 -29.37
N CYS A 364 -3.27 -27.52 -28.75
CA CYS A 364 -3.43 -28.65 -27.81
C CYS A 364 -4.54 -28.38 -26.77
N ASP A 365 -5.56 -29.23 -26.79
CA ASP A 365 -6.30 -29.82 -25.66
C ASP A 365 -6.31 -29.08 -24.32
N GLN A 366 -7.04 -27.96 -24.21
CA GLN A 366 -7.52 -27.44 -22.91
C GLN A 366 -8.95 -26.89 -23.01
N ILE A 367 -9.68 -27.06 -21.91
CA ILE A 367 -11.14 -27.18 -21.78
C ILE A 367 -11.84 -25.81 -21.80
N GLN A 368 -13.05 -25.77 -22.35
CA GLN A 368 -14.02 -24.65 -22.45
C GLN A 368 -14.10 -23.70 -21.22
N GLU A 369 -13.76 -24.17 -20.01
CA GLU A 369 -13.78 -23.39 -18.76
C GLU A 369 -12.68 -22.31 -18.63
N GLU A 370 -11.52 -22.46 -19.30
CA GLU A 370 -10.47 -21.43 -19.26
C GLU A 370 -10.74 -20.28 -20.23
N THR A 371 -11.49 -20.56 -21.30
CA THR A 371 -11.87 -19.56 -22.30
C THR A 371 -12.87 -18.55 -21.72
N ASP A 372 -13.83 -18.99 -20.91
CA ASP A 372 -14.76 -18.10 -20.18
C ASP A 372 -14.04 -17.13 -19.21
N LYS A 373 -12.86 -17.48 -18.69
CA LYS A 373 -12.03 -16.59 -17.85
C LYS A 373 -11.30 -15.51 -18.66
N ILE A 374 -10.84 -15.84 -19.87
CA ILE A 374 -10.09 -14.91 -20.72
C ILE A 374 -11.00 -13.79 -21.24
N VAL A 375 -12.27 -14.10 -21.47
CA VAL A 375 -13.28 -13.16 -21.97
C VAL A 375 -13.75 -12.19 -20.90
N GLY A 376 -13.93 -12.69 -19.67
CA GLY A 376 -14.17 -11.83 -18.51
C GLY A 376 -13.03 -10.85 -18.24
N THR A 377 -11.83 -11.10 -18.78
CA THR A 377 -10.65 -10.24 -18.61
C THR A 377 -10.63 -9.05 -19.58
N LEU A 378 -11.33 -9.13 -20.71
CA LEU A 378 -11.30 -8.06 -21.73
C LEU A 378 -12.34 -6.95 -21.50
N LEU A 379 -13.18 -7.06 -20.48
CA LEU A 379 -14.15 -6.01 -20.11
C LEU A 379 -13.59 -4.92 -19.17
N ILE A 380 -12.31 -4.95 -18.76
CA ILE A 380 -11.76 -3.94 -17.85
C ILE A 380 -10.30 -3.60 -18.20
N ILE A 381 -10.09 -2.52 -18.96
CA ILE A 381 -8.88 -1.69 -18.80
C ILE A 381 -9.24 -0.55 -17.85
N ALA A 382 -9.25 -0.84 -16.55
CA ALA A 382 -9.04 0.09 -15.43
C ALA A 382 -9.01 -0.69 -14.10
N PHE A 383 -7.81 -0.82 -13.55
CA PHE A 383 -7.51 -0.99 -12.12
C PHE A 383 -7.81 -2.32 -11.37
N ASN A 384 -6.75 -3.14 -11.39
CA ASN A 384 -6.07 -3.85 -10.30
C ASN A 384 -6.59 -5.22 -9.78
N PRO A 385 -5.67 -6.19 -9.56
CA PRO A 385 -5.96 -7.61 -9.44
C PRO A 385 -6.13 -8.01 -7.96
N PHE A 386 -7.15 -8.80 -7.64
CA PHE A 386 -7.06 -9.79 -6.56
C PHE A 386 -7.97 -10.98 -6.88
N LEU A 387 -7.30 -12.04 -7.36
CA LEU A 387 -7.60 -13.46 -7.22
C LEU A 387 -8.98 -13.85 -6.62
N LYS A 388 -9.81 -14.54 -7.43
CA LYS A 388 -10.76 -15.53 -6.89
C LYS A 388 -9.99 -16.70 -6.24
N PRO A 389 -10.47 -17.31 -5.15
CA PRO A 389 -10.12 -18.68 -4.83
C PRO A 389 -10.93 -19.64 -5.72
N LEU A 390 -10.21 -20.49 -6.45
CA LEU A 390 -10.71 -21.81 -6.83
C LEU A 390 -11.00 -22.59 -5.54
N GLY A 391 -12.14 -23.26 -5.50
CA GLY A 391 -12.55 -24.08 -4.37
C GLY A 391 -11.51 -25.14 -4.03
N LYS A 392 -11.31 -25.35 -2.73
CA LYS A 392 -10.93 -26.65 -2.20
C LYS A 392 -12.18 -27.28 -1.61
N ASN A 393 -12.35 -28.55 -1.92
CA ASN A 393 -13.42 -29.42 -1.46
C ASN A 393 -13.65 -29.30 0.06
N ASP A 394 -14.94 -29.26 0.41
CA ASP A 394 -15.48 -29.50 1.75
C ASP A 394 -15.20 -30.96 2.17
N ASP A 395 -13.95 -31.28 2.46
CA ASP A 395 -13.55 -32.51 3.15
C ASP A 395 -12.46 -32.18 4.17
N ASP A 396 -12.82 -31.42 5.20
CA ASP A 396 -12.24 -31.57 6.55
C ASP A 396 -13.12 -30.85 7.58
N LEU A 397 -14.36 -31.32 7.73
CA LEU A 397 -15.14 -31.14 8.97
C LEU A 397 -14.56 -32.07 10.06
N LYS A 398 -13.29 -31.89 10.42
CA LYS A 398 -12.79 -32.22 11.76
C LYS A 398 -12.81 -30.92 12.55
N ALA A 399 -13.50 -30.93 13.69
CA ALA A 399 -13.57 -29.79 14.61
C ALA A 399 -12.18 -29.18 14.78
N SER A 400 -11.99 -28.00 14.20
CA SER A 400 -10.76 -27.23 14.29
C SER A 400 -10.50 -26.90 15.76
N ARG A 401 -9.41 -27.43 16.32
CA ARG A 401 -9.04 -27.18 17.72
C ARG A 401 -8.10 -26.00 17.78
N ASP A 402 -8.39 -25.04 18.65
CA ASP A 402 -7.52 -23.91 19.01
C ASP A 402 -6.76 -24.16 20.32
N THR A 403 -7.09 -25.24 21.04
CA THR A 403 -6.50 -25.62 22.33
C THR A 403 -5.86 -27.02 22.35
N ILE A 404 -4.85 -27.18 23.19
CA ILE A 404 -4.21 -28.45 23.56
C ILE A 404 -4.33 -28.60 25.08
N THR A 405 -4.94 -29.69 25.53
CA THR A 405 -4.98 -30.08 26.95
C THR A 405 -3.89 -31.11 27.27
N ILE A 406 -3.65 -31.38 28.55
CA ILE A 406 -2.60 -32.32 29.03
C ILE A 406 -2.68 -33.74 28.42
N ASN A 407 -3.87 -34.21 28.07
CA ASN A 407 -4.09 -35.53 27.48
C ASN A 407 -4.08 -35.54 25.95
N GLN A 408 -3.76 -34.40 25.33
CA GLN A 408 -3.73 -34.22 23.89
C GLN A 408 -2.30 -34.01 23.41
N THR A 409 -2.03 -34.50 22.20
CA THR A 409 -0.75 -34.32 21.52
C THR A 409 -1.00 -33.83 20.11
N ILE A 410 -0.08 -33.01 19.59
CA ILE A 410 -0.03 -32.65 18.17
C ILE A 410 1.15 -33.40 17.56
N GLN A 411 0.86 -34.22 16.57
CA GLN A 411 1.84 -34.95 15.78
C GLN A 411 2.04 -34.28 14.43
N ASP A 412 3.11 -34.65 13.74
CA ASP A 412 3.35 -34.21 12.37
C ASP A 412 2.15 -34.54 11.45
N GLY A 413 1.75 -33.58 10.62
CA GLY A 413 0.55 -33.63 9.78
C GLY A 413 -0.73 -33.12 10.45
N SER A 414 -0.75 -32.92 11.77
CA SER A 414 -1.88 -32.30 12.49
C SER A 414 -1.67 -30.80 12.69
N LEU A 415 -2.75 -30.02 12.69
CA LEU A 415 -2.73 -28.57 12.90
C LEU A 415 -3.59 -28.15 14.10
N LEU A 416 -3.09 -27.16 14.84
CA LEU A 416 -3.89 -26.34 15.73
C LEU A 416 -4.23 -25.05 15.00
N ILE A 417 -5.49 -24.67 14.92
CA ILE A 417 -5.93 -23.52 14.12
C ILE A 417 -6.66 -22.55 15.05
N SER A 418 -6.33 -21.26 14.94
CA SER A 418 -6.98 -20.21 15.73
C SER A 418 -8.48 -20.13 15.41
N ARG A 419 -9.28 -19.57 16.32
CA ARG A 419 -10.75 -19.61 16.25
C ARG A 419 -11.32 -19.01 14.96
N GLU A 420 -10.80 -17.87 14.51
CA GLU A 420 -11.18 -17.22 13.24
C GLU A 420 -10.41 -17.77 12.03
N LYS A 421 -9.60 -18.81 12.24
CA LYS A 421 -8.73 -19.43 11.23
C LYS A 421 -7.72 -18.45 10.63
N ASN A 422 -7.23 -17.50 11.42
CA ASN A 422 -6.21 -16.53 10.99
C ASN A 422 -4.81 -17.15 11.02
N PHE A 423 -4.52 -17.94 12.06
CA PHE A 423 -3.23 -18.58 12.28
C PHE A 423 -3.37 -20.09 12.43
N ALA A 424 -2.33 -20.82 12.05
CA ALA A 424 -2.19 -22.24 12.32
C ALA A 424 -0.81 -22.51 12.93
N LEU A 425 -0.76 -23.45 13.89
CA LEU A 425 0.45 -24.01 14.48
C LEU A 425 0.57 -25.46 14.02
N GLY A 426 1.77 -25.85 13.59
CA GLY A 426 2.06 -27.23 13.21
C GLY A 426 3.50 -27.45 12.77
N PHE A 427 3.74 -28.64 12.24
CA PHE A 427 5.05 -29.03 11.74
C PHE A 427 5.25 -28.63 10.28
N PHE A 428 6.43 -28.10 9.95
CA PHE A 428 6.77 -27.68 8.58
C PHE A 428 8.27 -27.87 8.30
N SER A 429 8.62 -27.81 7.01
CA SER A 429 9.99 -27.84 6.50
C SER A 429 10.13 -26.73 5.45
N PRO A 430 10.97 -25.71 5.66
CA PRO A 430 11.09 -24.59 4.72
C PRO A 430 11.90 -24.99 3.48
N GLY A 431 11.38 -24.64 2.30
CA GLY A 431 12.05 -24.82 1.02
C GLY A 431 12.59 -26.23 0.80
N SER A 432 13.91 -26.36 0.65
CA SER A 432 14.59 -27.64 0.43
C SER A 432 15.08 -28.35 1.71
N SER A 433 14.73 -27.83 2.89
CA SER A 433 15.20 -28.35 4.17
C SER A 433 14.72 -29.78 4.44
N ARG A 434 15.65 -30.65 4.86
CA ARG A 434 15.35 -32.02 5.33
C ARG A 434 14.95 -32.08 6.81
N TYR A 435 15.01 -30.94 7.49
CA TYR A 435 14.70 -30.83 8.90
C TYR A 435 13.24 -30.44 9.12
N ARG A 436 12.71 -30.82 10.28
CA ARG A 436 11.34 -30.52 10.69
C ARG A 436 11.33 -29.53 11.85
N TYR A 437 10.46 -28.54 11.74
CA TYR A 437 10.29 -27.46 12.70
C TYR A 437 8.83 -27.34 13.12
N LEU A 438 8.60 -26.94 14.35
CA LEU A 438 7.29 -26.52 14.85
C LEU A 438 7.19 -25.00 14.72
N GLY A 439 6.16 -24.51 14.03
CA GLY A 439 5.97 -23.08 13.83
C GLY A 439 4.53 -22.64 13.66
N ILE A 440 4.32 -21.33 13.71
CA ILE A 440 3.04 -20.66 13.50
C ILE A 440 3.10 -19.94 12.16
N TRP A 441 2.05 -20.00 11.36
CA TRP A 441 1.93 -19.29 10.09
C TRP A 441 0.50 -18.77 9.87
N TYR A 442 0.33 -17.88 8.89
CA TYR A 442 -0.99 -17.43 8.45
C TYR A 442 -1.75 -18.55 7.75
N HIS A 443 -2.91 -18.95 8.29
CA HIS A 443 -3.66 -20.10 7.77
C HIS A 443 -4.38 -19.79 6.44
N LYS A 444 -4.82 -18.55 6.24
CA LYS A 444 -5.56 -18.10 5.04
C LYS A 444 -4.66 -17.73 3.85
N VAL A 445 -3.35 -17.60 4.06
CA VAL A 445 -2.39 -17.20 3.02
C VAL A 445 -1.96 -18.44 2.23
N ARG A 446 -1.94 -18.35 0.90
CA ARG A 446 -1.61 -19.49 0.01
C ARG A 446 -0.16 -19.95 0.17
N GLU A 447 0.76 -19.01 0.27
CA GLU A 447 2.17 -19.28 0.55
C GLU A 447 2.35 -19.43 2.07
N GLN A 448 3.13 -20.43 2.50
CA GLN A 448 3.31 -20.71 3.92
C GLN A 448 4.21 -19.65 4.57
N THR A 449 3.61 -18.54 4.99
CA THR A 449 4.29 -17.43 5.66
C THR A 449 4.41 -17.69 7.16
N VAL A 450 5.54 -18.25 7.58
CA VAL A 450 5.86 -18.58 8.97
C VAL A 450 6.22 -17.32 9.76
N VAL A 451 5.63 -17.14 10.94
CA VAL A 451 5.78 -15.95 11.80
C VAL A 451 6.44 -16.27 13.15
N TRP A 452 6.50 -17.55 13.52
CA TRP A 452 7.15 -18.01 14.75
C TRP A 452 7.63 -19.44 14.60
N VAL A 453 8.78 -19.78 15.21
CA VAL A 453 9.40 -21.11 15.15
C VAL A 453 9.96 -21.49 16.53
N ALA A 454 9.50 -22.60 17.10
CA ALA A 454 9.86 -23.02 18.44
C ALA A 454 11.30 -23.56 18.50
N ASN A 455 11.57 -24.61 17.73
CA ASN A 455 12.82 -25.39 17.77
C ASN A 455 13.81 -24.95 16.70
N ARG A 456 13.89 -23.65 16.42
CA ARG A 456 14.66 -23.11 15.28
C ARG A 456 16.15 -23.47 15.29
N ASN A 457 16.75 -23.60 16.47
CA ASN A 457 18.17 -23.99 16.64
C ASN A 457 18.37 -25.49 16.93
N HIS A 458 17.29 -26.24 17.14
CA HIS A 458 17.28 -27.67 17.42
C HIS A 458 16.26 -28.37 16.50
N PRO A 459 16.54 -28.48 15.19
CA PRO A 459 15.65 -29.14 14.25
C PRO A 459 15.40 -30.62 14.61
N ILE A 460 14.23 -31.13 14.23
CA ILE A 460 13.92 -32.57 14.29
C ILE A 460 14.38 -33.23 12.99
N ASN A 461 14.99 -34.41 13.10
CA ASN A 461 15.33 -35.24 11.96
C ASN A 461 14.18 -36.24 11.69
N GLY A 462 13.57 -36.18 10.51
CA GLY A 462 12.38 -36.98 10.14
C GLY A 462 11.04 -36.32 10.53
N SER A 463 9.94 -37.07 10.41
CA SER A 463 8.56 -36.58 10.57
C SER A 463 7.85 -37.15 11.80
N SER A 464 8.59 -37.44 12.87
CA SER A 464 8.06 -38.08 14.09
C SER A 464 7.83 -37.10 15.25
N GLY A 465 7.85 -35.80 14.99
CA GLY A 465 7.72 -34.78 16.03
C GLY A 465 6.39 -34.84 16.79
N VAL A 466 6.45 -34.62 18.10
CA VAL A 466 5.28 -34.65 19.00
C VAL A 466 5.33 -33.46 19.96
N LEU A 467 4.29 -32.63 19.95
CA LEU A 467 4.07 -31.54 20.90
C LEU A 467 3.01 -31.96 21.93
N SER A 468 3.31 -31.79 23.22
CA SER A 468 2.41 -32.15 24.32
C SER A 468 2.64 -31.29 25.56
N ILE A 469 1.67 -31.25 26.47
CA ILE A 469 1.84 -30.64 27.80
C ILE A 469 2.13 -31.77 28.81
N ASN A 470 3.14 -31.59 29.68
CA ASN A 470 3.43 -32.58 30.71
C ASN A 470 2.64 -32.33 32.01
N GLN A 471 2.81 -33.22 33.00
CA GLN A 471 2.17 -33.13 34.33
C GLN A 471 2.51 -31.86 35.14
N TYR A 472 3.54 -31.13 34.75
CA TYR A 472 3.96 -29.87 35.40
C TYR A 472 3.46 -28.63 34.65
N GLY A 473 2.59 -28.82 33.65
CA GLY A 473 2.06 -27.77 32.80
C GLY A 473 3.06 -27.25 31.76
N ASN A 474 4.23 -27.86 31.60
CA ASN A 474 5.24 -27.42 30.64
C ASN A 474 4.87 -27.90 29.23
N LEU A 475 4.91 -27.01 28.23
CA LEU A 475 4.69 -27.35 26.83
C LEU A 475 6.01 -27.82 26.23
N ILE A 476 6.03 -29.05 25.73
CA ILE A 476 7.24 -29.77 25.36
C ILE A 476 7.12 -30.35 23.96
N LEU A 477 8.20 -30.22 23.18
CA LEU A 477 8.38 -30.83 21.88
C LEU A 477 9.42 -31.95 21.95
N TYR A 478 9.03 -33.16 21.58
CA TYR A 478 9.92 -34.31 21.40
C TYR A 478 10.15 -34.61 19.92
N SER A 479 11.30 -35.20 19.59
CA SER A 479 11.58 -35.62 18.21
C SER A 479 10.83 -36.90 17.82
N ASN A 480 10.42 -37.72 18.80
CA ASN A 480 9.55 -38.88 18.66
C ASN A 480 8.95 -39.31 20.01
N HIS A 481 7.96 -40.20 20.00
CA HIS A 481 7.27 -40.71 21.20
C HIS A 481 8.16 -41.47 22.20
N SER A 482 9.32 -41.98 21.76
CA SER A 482 10.21 -42.80 22.57
C SER A 482 11.35 -42.03 23.24
N GLN A 483 11.56 -40.76 22.88
CA GLN A 483 12.62 -39.94 23.43
C GLN A 483 12.24 -39.35 24.79
N THR A 484 13.22 -39.33 25.69
CA THR A 484 13.09 -38.75 27.04
C THR A 484 13.60 -37.30 27.10
N ILE A 485 14.48 -36.91 26.18
CA ILE A 485 15.06 -35.57 26.14
C ILE A 485 14.25 -34.70 25.16
N PRO A 486 13.69 -33.57 25.62
CA PRO A 486 12.93 -32.68 24.75
C PRO A 486 13.86 -31.92 23.80
N VAL A 487 13.38 -31.70 22.58
CA VAL A 487 14.04 -30.87 21.55
C VAL A 487 13.81 -29.39 21.85
N TRP A 488 12.67 -29.06 22.44
CA TRP A 488 12.32 -27.71 22.88
C TRP A 488 11.26 -27.77 24.00
N SER A 489 11.27 -26.79 24.90
CA SER A 489 10.24 -26.64 25.94
C SER A 489 10.08 -25.17 26.35
N THR A 490 8.94 -24.81 26.94
CA THR A 490 8.69 -23.46 27.47
C THR A 490 9.43 -23.16 28.77
N ASN A 491 10.01 -24.18 29.41
CA ASN A 491 10.78 -24.10 30.67
C ASN A 491 10.00 -23.50 31.84
N VAL A 492 8.69 -23.73 31.86
CA VAL A 492 7.84 -23.38 32.99
C VAL A 492 7.64 -24.57 33.92
N SER A 493 7.51 -24.29 35.20
CA SER A 493 7.12 -25.25 36.22
C SER A 493 5.98 -24.65 37.01
N VAL A 494 4.79 -25.24 36.89
CA VAL A 494 3.58 -24.79 37.58
C VAL A 494 3.15 -25.88 38.55
N GLU A 495 2.74 -25.52 39.77
CA GLU A 495 2.05 -26.44 40.68
C GLU A 495 0.66 -26.72 40.11
N VAL A 496 0.54 -27.79 39.33
CA VAL A 496 -0.74 -28.24 38.79
C VAL A 496 -1.51 -28.93 39.93
N THR A 497 -2.62 -28.34 40.36
CA THR A 497 -3.59 -29.01 41.24
C THR A 497 -4.58 -29.81 40.40
N GLU A 498 -5.29 -30.78 40.99
CA GLU A 498 -6.38 -31.51 40.31
C GLU A 498 -7.45 -30.57 39.71
N THR A 499 -7.51 -29.31 40.16
CA THR A 499 -8.52 -28.33 39.79
C THR A 499 -8.05 -27.27 38.79
N ASP A 500 -6.76 -26.98 38.64
CA ASP A 500 -6.26 -25.89 37.76
C ASP A 500 -5.18 -26.40 36.79
N THR A 501 -5.63 -27.04 35.70
CA THR A 501 -4.74 -27.59 34.67
C THR A 501 -4.28 -26.52 33.66
N CYS A 502 -3.12 -26.75 33.04
CA CYS A 502 -2.60 -25.87 31.99
C CYS A 502 -3.14 -26.28 30.62
N VAL A 503 -3.59 -25.30 29.85
CA VAL A 503 -4.05 -25.43 28.47
C VAL A 503 -3.18 -24.54 27.60
N ALA A 504 -2.68 -25.08 26.49
CA ALA A 504 -2.05 -24.27 25.45
C ALA A 504 -3.12 -23.84 24.45
N GLN A 505 -3.18 -22.55 24.11
CA GLN A 505 -4.16 -21.99 23.19
C GLN A 505 -3.50 -21.10 22.16
N LEU A 506 -3.86 -21.28 20.88
CA LEU A 506 -3.47 -20.37 19.80
C LEU A 506 -4.54 -19.29 19.59
N LEU A 507 -4.19 -18.05 19.90
CA LEU A 507 -5.09 -16.90 19.75
C LEU A 507 -5.13 -16.39 18.30
N ASP A 508 -6.19 -15.67 17.93
CA ASP A 508 -6.32 -15.04 16.61
C ASP A 508 -5.34 -13.87 16.37
N SER A 509 -4.60 -13.44 17.40
CA SER A 509 -3.45 -12.56 17.26
C SER A 509 -2.18 -13.27 16.77
N GLY A 510 -2.18 -14.61 16.75
CA GLY A 510 -1.01 -15.44 16.51
C GLY A 510 -0.19 -15.75 17.78
N ASN A 511 -0.62 -15.25 18.95
CA ASN A 511 0.03 -15.58 20.21
C ASN A 511 -0.37 -16.97 20.68
N LEU A 512 0.61 -17.89 20.78
CA LEU A 512 0.46 -19.15 21.49
C LEU A 512 0.69 -18.91 22.98
N ILE A 513 -0.35 -19.09 23.78
CA ILE A 513 -0.31 -18.91 25.23
C ILE A 513 -0.43 -20.25 25.95
N LEU A 514 0.17 -20.35 27.12
CA LEU A 514 -0.07 -21.40 28.09
C LEU A 514 -0.77 -20.76 29.29
N VAL A 515 -1.99 -21.21 29.57
CA VAL A 515 -2.88 -20.58 30.55
C VAL A 515 -3.39 -21.62 31.54
N GLN A 516 -3.44 -21.25 32.81
CA GLN A 516 -4.12 -22.02 33.85
C GLN A 516 -5.64 -21.83 33.72
N GLU A 517 -6.38 -22.93 33.56
CA GLU A 517 -7.77 -22.90 33.12
C GLU A 517 -8.72 -22.20 34.10
N MET A 518 -8.54 -22.38 35.41
CA MET A 518 -9.40 -21.81 36.46
C MET A 518 -8.98 -20.39 36.81
N SER A 519 -7.69 -20.19 37.08
CA SER A 519 -7.17 -18.88 37.47
C SER A 519 -7.05 -17.89 36.30
N LYS A 520 -7.16 -18.39 35.06
CA LYS A 520 -6.95 -17.63 33.80
C LYS A 520 -5.58 -16.93 33.76
N ARG A 521 -4.62 -17.41 34.55
CA ARG A 521 -3.27 -16.87 34.61
C ARG A 521 -2.46 -17.39 33.42
N VAL A 522 -1.96 -16.49 32.59
CA VAL A 522 -0.98 -16.82 31.54
C VAL A 522 0.36 -17.08 32.21
N VAL A 523 0.90 -18.29 32.02
CA VAL A 523 2.18 -18.72 32.60
C VAL A 523 3.32 -18.66 31.58
N TRP A 524 3.00 -18.68 30.29
CA TRP A 524 3.94 -18.50 29.19
C TRP A 524 3.23 -17.98 27.94
N GLU A 525 3.92 -17.19 27.13
CA GLU A 525 3.41 -16.75 25.83
C GLU A 525 4.52 -16.65 24.77
N SER A 526 4.18 -16.99 23.52
CA SER A 526 5.11 -16.93 22.39
C SER A 526 5.59 -15.50 22.07
N PHE A 527 4.79 -14.49 22.39
CA PHE A 527 5.12 -13.08 22.16
C PHE A 527 6.31 -12.59 23.02
N ASP A 528 6.63 -13.28 24.12
CA ASP A 528 7.85 -13.06 24.91
C ASP A 528 9.10 -13.70 24.29
N HIS A 529 8.93 -14.55 23.29
CA HIS A 529 9.99 -15.28 22.59
C HIS A 529 9.87 -15.13 21.06
N PRO A 530 10.00 -13.89 20.52
CA PRO A 530 9.94 -13.65 19.08
C PRO A 530 11.02 -14.41 18.29
N THR A 531 10.74 -14.64 17.01
CA THR A 531 11.74 -15.16 16.05
C THR A 531 12.27 -14.05 15.15
N ASP A 532 11.86 -13.99 13.89
CA ASP A 532 12.24 -12.96 12.91
C ASP A 532 11.09 -12.00 12.57
N THR A 533 9.87 -12.30 13.02
CA THR A 533 8.65 -11.54 12.71
C THR A 533 8.09 -10.83 13.94
N HIS A 534 7.55 -9.62 13.74
CA HIS A 534 6.84 -8.84 14.75
C HIS A 534 5.35 -8.72 14.39
N LEU A 535 4.48 -9.37 15.16
CA LEU A 535 3.03 -9.37 14.98
C LEU A 535 2.35 -8.23 15.76
N PRO A 536 1.12 -7.82 15.37
CA PRO A 536 0.32 -6.88 16.15
C PRO A 536 0.14 -7.35 17.60
N GLY A 537 0.44 -6.47 18.55
CA GLY A 537 0.37 -6.76 19.98
C GLY A 537 1.65 -7.33 20.60
N MET A 538 2.66 -7.69 19.79
CA MET A 538 3.99 -8.04 20.30
C MET A 538 4.70 -6.80 20.87
N LYS A 539 5.61 -7.05 21.81
CA LYS A 539 6.44 -6.02 22.43
C LYS A 539 7.90 -6.23 22.01
N LEU A 540 8.57 -5.15 21.63
CA LEU A 540 10.01 -5.13 21.41
C LEU A 540 10.67 -4.25 22.48
N GLY A 541 11.66 -4.78 23.18
CA GLY A 541 12.42 -4.07 24.19
C GLY A 541 12.60 -4.83 25.49
N LEU A 542 12.86 -4.09 26.58
CA LEU A 542 13.21 -4.66 27.88
C LEU A 542 12.06 -4.49 28.88
N ASN A 543 11.50 -5.61 29.34
CA ASN A 543 10.63 -5.61 30.51
C ASN A 543 11.49 -5.45 31.77
N ARG A 544 11.49 -4.25 32.36
CA ARG A 544 12.31 -3.93 33.54
C ARG A 544 11.90 -4.69 34.81
N LYS A 545 10.68 -5.24 34.88
CA LYS A 545 10.21 -6.02 36.03
C LYS A 545 10.68 -7.47 35.96
N THR A 546 10.58 -8.08 34.79
CA THR A 546 10.92 -9.51 34.59
C THR A 546 12.34 -9.72 34.07
N GLY A 547 13.00 -8.68 33.55
CA GLY A 547 14.30 -8.76 32.89
C GLY A 547 14.25 -9.31 31.46
N ILE A 548 13.07 -9.68 30.95
CA ILE A 548 12.89 -10.26 29.62
C ILE A 548 13.22 -9.21 28.57
N HIS A 549 14.15 -9.55 27.66
CA HIS A 549 14.54 -8.72 26.53
C HIS A 549 14.00 -9.33 25.23
N GLN A 550 12.97 -8.69 24.67
CA GLN A 550 12.30 -9.09 23.43
C GLN A 550 12.94 -8.40 22.23
N PHE A 551 13.48 -9.16 21.30
CA PHE A 551 14.12 -8.66 20.09
C PHE A 551 14.03 -9.67 18.94
N LEU A 552 14.11 -9.20 17.70
CA LEU A 552 14.03 -10.08 16.53
C LEU A 552 15.42 -10.58 16.13
N THR A 553 15.47 -11.79 15.57
CA THR A 553 16.67 -12.38 14.96
C THR A 553 16.31 -13.05 13.64
N SER A 554 17.00 -12.66 12.57
CA SER A 554 16.75 -13.19 11.22
C SER A 554 16.89 -14.71 11.18
N TRP A 555 16.30 -15.35 10.17
CA TRP A 555 16.67 -16.71 9.80
C TRP A 555 18.13 -16.72 9.28
N ARG A 556 18.77 -17.89 9.33
CA ARG A 556 20.13 -18.08 8.83
C ARG A 556 20.17 -18.07 7.31
N SER A 557 19.13 -18.64 6.67
CA SER A 557 18.92 -18.60 5.22
C SER A 557 17.43 -18.83 4.90
N ALA A 558 17.05 -18.78 3.63
CA ALA A 558 15.68 -19.05 3.19
C ALA A 558 15.17 -20.46 3.61
N ASP A 559 16.07 -21.43 3.73
CA ASP A 559 15.75 -22.83 4.04
C ASP A 559 16.20 -23.25 5.46
N ASP A 560 16.79 -22.34 6.25
CA ASP A 560 17.25 -22.62 7.62
C ASP A 560 16.75 -21.53 8.59
N PRO A 561 15.69 -21.81 9.38
CA PRO A 561 15.11 -20.88 10.32
C PRO A 561 15.97 -20.68 11.58
N GLY A 562 17.11 -21.36 11.71
CA GLY A 562 18.07 -21.14 12.78
C GLY A 562 18.44 -19.67 12.93
N THR A 563 18.96 -19.29 14.11
CA THR A 563 19.36 -17.91 14.38
C THR A 563 20.42 -17.46 13.37
N GLY A 564 20.09 -16.42 12.61
CA GLY A 564 20.96 -15.78 11.63
C GLY A 564 21.78 -14.63 12.21
N ASP A 565 22.50 -13.93 11.33
CA ASP A 565 23.47 -12.91 11.73
C ASP A 565 22.84 -11.56 12.13
N TYR A 566 21.59 -11.31 11.74
CA TYR A 566 20.95 -10.01 11.94
C TYR A 566 20.00 -10.03 13.14
N SER A 567 20.03 -8.97 13.96
CA SER A 567 19.09 -8.81 15.07
C SER A 567 18.61 -7.37 15.24
N LEU A 568 17.32 -7.20 15.48
CA LEU A 568 16.69 -5.90 15.70
C LEU A 568 16.33 -5.75 17.18
N GLN A 569 17.02 -4.87 17.89
CA GLN A 569 16.93 -4.74 19.35
C GLN A 569 16.69 -3.29 19.76
N VAL A 570 15.98 -3.06 20.86
CA VAL A 570 15.89 -1.73 21.48
C VAL A 570 17.06 -1.55 22.42
N ASN A 571 17.88 -0.51 22.22
CA ASN A 571 18.89 -0.07 23.17
C ASN A 571 18.28 0.95 24.13
N PRO A 572 18.08 0.63 25.42
CA PRO A 572 17.47 1.54 26.39
C PRO A 572 18.47 2.51 27.03
N LYS A 573 19.76 2.48 26.69
CA LYS A 573 20.78 3.36 27.27
C LYS A 573 20.69 4.77 26.66
N GLY A 574 20.49 5.78 27.50
CA GLY A 574 20.23 7.15 27.05
C GLY A 574 18.80 7.28 26.52
N SER A 575 18.62 7.96 25.39
CA SER A 575 17.36 7.96 24.66
C SER A 575 17.15 6.63 23.93
N PRO A 576 16.04 5.91 24.15
CA PRO A 576 15.81 4.59 23.54
C PRO A 576 15.87 4.64 22.02
N GLN A 577 16.61 3.71 21.41
CA GLN A 577 16.75 3.58 19.96
C GLN A 577 16.55 2.13 19.54
N VAL A 578 15.91 1.90 18.41
CA VAL A 578 15.92 0.60 17.74
C VAL A 578 17.22 0.50 16.95
N ILE A 579 17.97 -0.57 17.13
CA ILE A 579 19.25 -0.80 16.47
C ILE A 579 19.21 -2.16 15.78
N LEU A 580 19.54 -2.17 14.49
CA LEU A 580 19.79 -3.37 13.73
C LEU A 580 21.28 -3.72 13.87
N TYR A 581 21.58 -4.93 14.31
CA TYR A 581 22.93 -5.46 14.43
C TYR A 581 23.19 -6.51 13.37
N ARG A 582 24.46 -6.64 12.96
CA ARG A 582 25.01 -7.81 12.27
C ARG A 582 26.09 -8.43 13.17
N GLY A 583 25.77 -9.55 13.81
CA GLY A 583 26.53 -10.09 14.94
C GLY A 583 26.53 -9.09 16.10
N THR A 584 27.71 -8.66 16.55
CA THR A 584 27.87 -7.62 17.59
C THR A 584 27.99 -6.20 17.03
N LYS A 585 28.11 -6.04 15.70
CA LYS A 585 28.31 -4.73 15.06
C LYS A 585 26.97 -4.05 14.81
N ARG A 586 26.86 -2.77 15.16
CA ARG A 586 25.71 -1.93 14.82
C ARG A 586 25.71 -1.68 13.31
N TYR A 587 24.63 -2.09 12.66
CA TYR A 587 24.45 -1.96 11.22
C TYR A 587 23.60 -0.73 10.87
N TRP A 588 22.52 -0.49 11.62
CA TRP A 588 21.63 0.67 11.46
C TRP A 588 21.01 1.06 12.81
N ARG A 589 20.57 2.32 12.97
CA ARG A 589 19.83 2.79 14.14
C ARG A 589 18.63 3.66 13.72
N SER A 590 17.57 3.62 14.51
CA SER A 590 16.47 4.58 14.43
C SER A 590 16.84 5.90 15.09
N ASP A 591 15.94 6.87 14.96
CA ASP A 591 15.98 8.07 15.77
C ASP A 591 15.72 7.76 17.25
N PRO A 592 16.32 8.55 18.15
CA PRO A 592 16.14 8.39 19.59
C PRO A 592 14.76 8.85 20.06
N TRP A 593 14.06 8.01 20.82
CA TRP A 593 12.85 8.39 21.53
C TRP A 593 13.15 9.50 22.57
N PRO A 594 12.31 10.55 22.71
CA PRO A 594 10.97 10.72 22.18
C PRO A 594 10.90 11.60 20.94
N LEU A 595 11.96 11.71 20.13
CA LEU A 595 11.83 12.39 18.83
C LEU A 595 10.70 11.70 18.09
N LYS A 596 9.58 12.42 17.99
CA LYS A 596 8.39 11.91 17.33
C LYS A 596 8.81 11.68 15.89
N ASN A 597 8.77 10.43 15.44
CA ASN A 597 8.18 10.21 14.13
C ASN A 597 6.81 10.86 14.24
N TYR A 598 6.62 11.99 13.58
CA TYR A 598 5.37 12.74 13.61
C TYR A 598 4.24 11.72 13.45
N GLU A 599 3.31 11.74 14.41
CA GLU A 599 2.15 10.87 14.45
C GLU A 599 1.56 10.75 13.04
N ILE A 600 1.68 9.56 12.45
CA ILE A 600 0.87 9.15 11.32
C ILE A 600 -0.57 9.20 11.86
N ARG A 601 -1.27 10.29 11.56
CA ARG A 601 -2.72 10.41 11.71
C ARG A 601 -3.37 10.11 10.38
#